data_AF-A0A0G3XF65-F1
#
_entry.id   AF-A0A0G3XF65-F1
#
_cell.length_a   1.000
_cell.length_b   1.000
_cell.length_c   1.000
_cell.angle_alpha   90.00
_cell.angle_beta   90.00
_cell.angle_gamma   90.00
#
_symmetry.space_group_name_H-M   'P 1'
#
loop_
_entity.id
_entity.type
_entity.pdbx_description
1 polymer ?
#
loop_
_entity_poly.entity_id
_entity_poly.type
_entity_poly.pdbx_seq_one_letter_code
_entity_poly.pdbx_strand_id
1 'polypeptide(L)'
;MTTLPQLALAELDRRRASLRKAVANRMATADQADTKLRWWCVIALKAGAVLPPDLAAQFRPGIDPRDMIWWDVRPDGKDPLGFQHQAMAELSRATCAAEAMHRHAPTPETHQRYLRLLELYRAVAQPIIGPLPLPPRAEGPVPAIEPERKAAA
;
A
#
# COMPACT_ATOMS: atom_id res chain seq x y z
N MET A 1 6.87 -4.65 20.88
CA MET A 1 5.91 -3.91 20.03
C MET A 1 6.56 -3.67 18.69
N THR A 2 5.88 -3.96 17.57
CA THR A 2 6.41 -3.70 16.22
C THR A 2 6.35 -2.20 15.94
N THR A 3 7.49 -1.61 15.57
CA THR A 3 7.59 -0.19 15.21
C THR A 3 7.13 0.05 13.77
N LEU A 4 6.77 1.29 13.41
CA LEU A 4 6.45 1.68 12.03
C LEU A 4 7.54 1.28 11.02
N PRO A 5 8.84 1.52 11.27
CA PRO A 5 9.89 1.07 10.34
C PRO A 5 9.96 -0.45 10.19
N GLN A 6 9.79 -1.22 11.27
CA GLN A 6 9.74 -2.69 11.20
C GLN A 6 8.53 -3.18 10.39
N LEU A 7 7.37 -2.55 10.55
CA LEU A 7 6.18 -2.86 9.78
C LEU A 7 6.36 -2.55 8.30
N ALA A 8 6.96 -1.39 7.98
CA ALA A 8 7.21 -0.98 6.61
C ALA A 8 8.18 -1.94 5.91
N LEU A 9 9.24 -2.40 6.59
CA LEU A 9 10.15 -3.43 6.05
C LEU A 9 9.45 -4.77 5.80
N ALA A 10 8.62 -5.22 6.74
CA ALA A 10 7.87 -6.47 6.56
C ALA A 10 6.85 -6.40 5.41
N GLU A 11 6.34 -5.22 5.07
CA GLU A 11 5.52 -5.01 3.89
C GLU A 11 6.37 -4.92 2.61
N LEU A 12 7.51 -4.22 2.66
CA LEU A 12 8.47 -4.14 1.58
C LEU A 12 8.93 -5.54 1.12
N ASP A 13 9.27 -6.43 2.06
CA ASP A 13 9.68 -7.80 1.76
C ASP A 13 8.57 -8.60 1.05
N ARG A 14 7.30 -8.37 1.43
CA ARG A 14 6.14 -8.99 0.76
C ARG A 14 5.96 -8.49 -0.68
N ARG A 15 6.22 -7.20 -0.92
CA ARG A 15 6.20 -6.65 -2.30
C ARG A 15 7.36 -7.18 -3.12
N ARG A 16 8.54 -7.32 -2.51
CA ARG A 16 9.72 -7.91 -3.14
C ARG A 16 9.46 -9.37 -3.55
N ALA A 17 8.84 -10.16 -2.68
CA ALA A 17 8.43 -11.52 -3.00
C ALA A 17 7.38 -11.57 -4.13
N SER A 18 6.42 -10.64 -4.12
CA SER A 18 5.40 -10.53 -5.18
C SER A 18 6.01 -10.21 -6.54
N LEU A 19 6.97 -9.28 -6.60
CA LEU A 19 7.71 -8.96 -7.83
C LEU A 19 8.51 -10.17 -8.33
N ARG A 20 9.28 -10.82 -7.45
CA ARG A 20 10.04 -12.03 -7.81
C ARG A 20 9.14 -13.10 -8.45
N LYS A 21 7.96 -13.32 -7.87
CA LYS A 21 6.95 -14.23 -8.42
C LYS A 21 6.43 -13.77 -9.78
N ALA A 22 6.11 -12.50 -9.96
CA ALA A 22 5.62 -11.95 -11.21
C ALA A 22 6.65 -12.08 -12.36
N VAL A 23 7.92 -11.77 -12.06
CA VAL A 23 9.04 -11.91 -13.00
C VAL A 23 9.29 -13.37 -13.36
N ALA A 24 9.37 -14.26 -12.37
CA ALA A 24 9.59 -15.69 -12.60
C ALA A 24 8.52 -16.30 -13.50
N ASN A 25 7.27 -15.83 -13.37
CA ASN A 25 6.13 -16.28 -14.16
C ASN A 25 5.90 -15.48 -15.45
N ARG A 26 6.81 -14.55 -15.81
CA ARG A 26 6.68 -13.66 -16.98
C ARG A 26 5.32 -12.96 -17.07
N MET A 27 4.79 -12.56 -15.92
CA MET A 27 3.48 -11.92 -15.86
C MET A 27 3.56 -10.51 -16.46
N ALA A 28 2.56 -10.10 -17.23
CA ALA A 28 2.41 -8.73 -17.71
C ALA A 28 2.31 -7.69 -16.57
N THR A 29 2.09 -8.14 -15.34
CA THR A 29 2.02 -7.30 -14.14
C THR A 29 3.37 -7.07 -13.45
N ALA A 30 4.49 -7.58 -13.99
CA ALA A 30 5.81 -7.42 -13.40
C ALA A 30 6.18 -5.93 -13.21
N ASP A 31 5.96 -5.09 -14.21
CA ASP A 31 6.24 -3.65 -14.14
C ASP A 31 5.38 -2.95 -13.08
N GLN A 32 4.12 -3.38 -12.94
CA GLN A 32 3.25 -2.89 -11.88
C GLN A 32 3.74 -3.32 -10.50
N ALA A 33 4.25 -4.55 -10.36
CA ALA A 33 4.81 -5.05 -9.12
C ALA A 33 6.13 -4.33 -8.76
N ASP A 34 6.95 -3.96 -9.75
CA ASP A 34 8.18 -3.18 -9.57
C ASP A 34 7.86 -1.77 -9.10
N THR A 35 6.90 -1.13 -9.77
CA THR A 35 6.39 0.20 -9.37
C THR A 35 5.91 0.20 -7.92
N LYS A 36 5.16 -0.83 -7.52
CA LYS A 36 4.72 -1.01 -6.12
C LYS A 36 5.90 -1.23 -5.17
N LEU A 37 6.91 -2.00 -5.57
CA LEU A 37 8.10 -2.23 -4.74
C LEU A 37 8.83 -0.90 -4.46
N ARG A 38 9.09 -0.12 -5.50
CA ARG A 38 9.73 1.20 -5.40
C ARG A 38 8.94 2.16 -4.51
N TRP A 39 7.61 2.15 -4.62
CA TRP A 39 6.72 2.90 -3.74
C TRP A 39 6.91 2.54 -2.26
N TRP A 40 7.00 1.25 -1.96
CA TRP A 40 7.21 0.78 -0.60
C TRP A 40 8.61 1.06 -0.05
N CYS A 41 9.63 1.16 -0.91
CA CYS A 41 10.95 1.63 -0.48
C CYS A 41 10.87 3.04 0.10
N VAL A 42 10.12 3.92 -0.54
CA VAL A 42 9.94 5.31 -0.09
C VAL A 42 9.16 5.39 1.23
N ILE A 43 8.08 4.62 1.36
CA ILE A 43 7.36 4.52 2.64
C ILE A 43 8.29 4.01 3.74
N ALA A 44 9.08 2.97 3.46
CA ALA A 44 10.01 2.42 4.43
C ALA A 44 11.06 3.46 4.88
N LEU A 45 11.66 4.19 3.94
CA LEU A 45 12.59 5.28 4.26
C LEU A 45 11.94 6.37 5.12
N LYS A 46 10.72 6.79 4.80
CA LYS A 46 9.99 7.82 5.60
C LYS A 46 9.52 7.32 6.95
N ALA A 47 9.29 6.02 7.09
CA ALA A 47 9.08 5.38 8.38
C ALA A 47 10.37 5.29 9.22
N GLY A 48 11.53 5.69 8.68
CA GLY A 48 12.83 5.60 9.33
C GLY A 48 13.49 4.23 9.20
N ALA A 49 13.05 3.40 8.25
CA ALA A 49 13.66 2.11 8.01
C ALA A 49 14.93 2.23 7.18
N VAL A 50 15.87 1.33 7.43
CA VAL A 50 17.07 1.15 6.60
C VAL A 50 16.73 0.13 5.51
N LEU A 51 16.83 0.54 4.25
CA LEU A 51 16.58 -0.36 3.12
C LEU A 51 17.69 -1.41 3.00
N PRO A 52 17.36 -2.63 2.52
CA PRO A 52 18.36 -3.59 2.06
C PRO A 52 19.33 -2.96 1.05
N PRO A 53 20.63 -3.30 1.06
CA PRO A 53 21.63 -2.66 0.20
C PRO A 53 21.29 -2.65 -1.29
N ASP A 54 20.67 -3.72 -1.78
CA ASP A 54 20.28 -3.87 -3.18
C ASP A 54 19.12 -2.95 -3.60
N LEU A 55 18.27 -2.56 -2.64
CA LEU A 55 17.22 -1.56 -2.85
C LEU A 55 17.77 -0.16 -2.61
N ALA A 56 18.61 0.02 -1.59
CA ALA A 56 19.23 1.30 -1.26
C ALA A 56 20.07 1.87 -2.41
N ALA A 57 20.79 1.00 -3.15
CA ALA A 57 21.61 1.40 -4.30
C ALA A 57 20.80 1.99 -5.47
N GLN A 58 19.49 1.78 -5.51
CA GLN A 58 18.61 2.31 -6.55
C GLN A 58 18.18 3.75 -6.27
N PHE A 59 18.54 4.29 -5.11
CA PHE A 59 18.10 5.59 -4.64
C PHE A 59 19.28 6.51 -4.41
N ARG A 60 19.15 7.75 -4.86
CA ARG A 60 20.21 8.74 -4.70
C ARG A 60 20.29 9.17 -3.22
N PRO A 61 21.50 9.15 -2.61
CA PRO A 61 21.66 9.62 -1.24
C PRO A 61 21.32 11.11 -1.14
N GLY A 62 20.63 11.49 -0.05
CA GLY A 62 20.30 12.89 0.24
C GLY A 62 19.07 13.45 -0.48
N ILE A 63 18.37 12.66 -1.31
CA ILE A 63 17.08 13.06 -1.85
C ILE A 63 15.98 12.75 -0.84
N ASP A 64 15.07 13.70 -0.62
CA ASP A 64 13.89 13.47 0.20
C ASP A 64 13.08 12.31 -0.40
N PRO A 65 12.64 11.30 0.37
CA PRO A 65 11.86 10.21 -0.20
C PRO A 65 10.59 10.64 -0.93
N ARG A 66 9.99 11.79 -0.59
CA ARG A 66 8.92 12.41 -1.36
C ARG A 66 9.37 12.83 -2.75
N ASP A 67 10.59 13.35 -2.87
CA ASP A 67 11.20 13.73 -4.14
C ASP A 67 11.68 12.50 -4.92
N MET A 68 12.09 11.44 -4.24
CA MET A 68 12.47 10.16 -4.88
C MET A 68 11.33 9.54 -5.67
N ILE A 69 10.08 9.70 -5.22
CA ILE A 69 8.88 9.30 -5.98
C ILE A 69 8.81 9.97 -7.35
N TRP A 70 9.17 11.25 -7.42
CA TRP A 70 9.05 12.04 -8.64
C TRP A 70 10.21 11.82 -9.61
N TRP A 71 11.39 11.43 -9.11
CA TRP A 71 12.61 11.28 -9.92
C TRP A 71 12.99 9.82 -10.23
N ASP A 72 12.85 8.89 -9.27
CA ASP A 72 13.42 7.54 -9.35
C ASP A 72 12.38 6.42 -9.56
N VAL A 73 11.08 6.72 -9.39
CA VAL A 73 10.00 5.72 -9.51
C VAL A 73 9.24 5.82 -10.83
N ARG A 74 9.62 6.72 -11.75
CA ARG A 74 8.94 6.89 -13.05
C ARG A 74 9.22 5.69 -13.97
N PRO A 75 8.22 4.86 -14.30
CA PRO A 75 8.31 4.04 -15.48
C PRO A 75 7.85 4.93 -16.64
N ASP A 76 8.72 5.10 -17.64
CA ASP A 76 8.28 5.38 -19.02
C ASP A 76 7.69 6.78 -19.30
N GLY A 77 8.23 7.82 -18.67
CA GLY A 77 7.86 9.19 -19.04
C GLY A 77 6.45 9.62 -18.62
N LYS A 78 5.76 8.85 -17.77
CA LYS A 78 4.46 9.24 -17.21
C LYS A 78 4.53 10.59 -16.49
N ASP A 79 3.49 11.38 -16.67
CA ASP A 79 3.21 12.65 -15.98
C ASP A 79 3.21 12.41 -14.46
N PRO A 80 3.91 13.24 -13.65
CA PRO A 80 3.81 13.26 -12.20
C PRO A 80 2.39 12.99 -11.66
N LEU A 81 1.37 13.66 -12.18
CA LEU A 81 -0.02 13.47 -11.72
C LEU A 81 -0.51 12.02 -11.88
N GLY A 82 -0.16 11.35 -12.98
CA GLY A 82 -0.50 9.95 -13.22
C GLY A 82 0.15 9.00 -12.22
N PHE A 83 1.36 9.33 -11.77
CA PHE A 83 2.05 8.57 -10.72
C PHE A 83 1.42 8.78 -9.35
N GLN A 84 1.11 10.03 -9.01
CA GLN A 84 0.40 10.39 -7.77
C GLN A 84 -0.95 9.66 -7.69
N HIS A 85 -1.72 9.60 -8.78
CA HIS A 85 -2.98 8.86 -8.84
C HIS A 85 -2.81 7.36 -8.64
N GLN A 86 -1.75 6.75 -9.19
CA GLN A 86 -1.48 5.32 -8.98
C GLN A 86 -1.11 5.03 -7.53
N ALA A 87 -0.23 5.84 -6.95
CA ALA A 87 0.14 5.74 -5.55
C ALA A 87 -1.09 5.92 -4.64
N MET A 88 -1.96 6.88 -4.98
CA MET A 88 -3.21 7.12 -4.29
C MET A 88 -4.18 5.94 -4.38
N ALA A 89 -4.32 5.35 -5.57
CA ALA A 89 -5.17 4.18 -5.80
C ALA A 89 -4.64 2.95 -5.05
N GLU A 90 -3.32 2.77 -4.97
CA GLU A 90 -2.71 1.71 -4.15
C GLU A 90 -2.95 1.93 -2.65
N LEU A 91 -2.80 3.15 -2.15
CA LEU A 91 -3.10 3.46 -0.76
C LEU A 91 -4.58 3.29 -0.43
N SER A 92 -5.46 3.75 -1.32
CA SER A 92 -6.90 3.57 -1.18
C SER A 92 -7.26 2.08 -1.18
N ARG A 93 -6.74 1.29 -2.12
CA ARG A 93 -6.90 -0.18 -2.12
C ARG A 93 -6.39 -0.82 -0.85
N ALA A 94 -5.22 -0.42 -0.37
CA ALA A 94 -4.65 -0.99 0.85
C ALA A 94 -5.44 -0.61 2.11
N THR A 95 -5.97 0.62 2.17
CA THR A 95 -6.84 1.10 3.23
C THR A 95 -8.18 0.38 3.20
N CYS A 96 -8.83 0.27 2.04
CA CYS A 96 -10.07 -0.48 1.85
C CYS A 96 -9.89 -1.97 2.16
N ALA A 97 -8.78 -2.58 1.75
CA ALA A 97 -8.47 -3.96 2.09
C ALA A 97 -8.26 -4.10 3.61
N ALA A 98 -7.56 -3.17 4.25
CA ALA A 98 -7.39 -3.16 5.70
C ALA A 98 -8.72 -2.95 6.45
N GLU A 99 -9.61 -2.10 5.95
CA GLU A 99 -10.94 -1.87 6.54
C GLU A 99 -11.89 -3.06 6.33
N ALA A 100 -11.89 -3.67 5.14
CA ALA A 100 -12.66 -4.87 4.86
C ALA A 100 -12.16 -6.03 5.72
N MET A 101 -10.84 -6.19 5.85
CA MET A 101 -10.25 -7.20 6.71
C MET A 101 -10.41 -6.87 8.19
N HIS A 102 -10.53 -5.61 8.61
CA HIS A 102 -10.89 -5.25 9.98
C HIS A 102 -12.30 -5.74 10.34
N ARG A 103 -13.25 -5.63 9.41
CA ARG A 103 -14.63 -6.13 9.58
C ARG A 103 -14.74 -7.66 9.54
N HIS A 104 -13.81 -8.33 8.87
CA HIS A 104 -13.84 -9.78 8.63
C HIS A 104 -12.56 -10.50 9.10
N ALA A 105 -11.82 -9.93 10.07
CA ALA A 105 -10.52 -10.46 10.45
C ALA A 105 -10.68 -11.87 11.04
N PRO A 106 -9.98 -12.88 10.49
CA PRO A 106 -10.13 -14.25 10.97
C PRO A 106 -9.47 -14.46 12.34
N THR A 107 -8.49 -13.63 12.72
CA THR A 107 -7.82 -13.71 14.03
C THR A 107 -7.47 -12.34 14.62
N PRO A 108 -7.29 -12.23 15.95
CA PRO A 108 -6.84 -11.01 16.63
C PRO A 108 -5.49 -10.47 16.16
N GLU A 109 -4.53 -11.35 15.86
CA GLU A 109 -3.19 -10.97 15.39
C GLU A 109 -3.27 -10.32 14.00
N THR A 110 -4.14 -10.88 13.17
CA THR A 110 -4.42 -10.37 11.84
C THR A 110 -5.07 -8.99 11.94
N HIS A 111 -6.02 -8.83 12.86
CA HIS A 111 -6.65 -7.54 13.17
C HIS A 111 -5.66 -6.48 13.66
N GLN A 112 -4.78 -6.80 14.62
CA GLN A 112 -3.78 -5.87 15.13
C GLN A 112 -2.80 -5.42 14.04
N ARG A 113 -2.38 -6.34 13.17
CA ARG A 113 -1.54 -6.01 12.02
C ARG A 113 -2.21 -4.99 11.10
N TYR A 114 -3.53 -5.09 10.88
CA TYR A 114 -4.26 -4.14 10.04
C TYR A 114 -4.31 -2.73 10.63
N LEU A 115 -4.60 -2.62 11.94
CA LEU A 115 -4.58 -1.33 12.63
C LEU A 115 -3.22 -0.66 12.50
N ARG A 116 -2.14 -1.44 12.60
CA ARG A 116 -0.76 -0.94 12.43
C ARG A 116 -0.45 -0.52 10.99
N LEU A 117 -0.97 -1.23 9.99
CA LEU A 117 -0.81 -0.81 8.59
C LEU A 117 -1.59 0.47 8.30
N LEU A 118 -2.80 0.61 8.81
CA LEU A 118 -3.58 1.86 8.73
C LEU A 118 -2.86 3.03 9.39
N GLU A 119 -2.24 2.82 10.55
CA GLU A 119 -1.41 3.79 11.24
C GLU A 119 -0.22 4.23 10.36
N LEU A 120 0.50 3.27 9.77
CA LEU A 120 1.60 3.54 8.84
C LEU A 120 1.14 4.36 7.63
N TYR A 121 -0.02 4.04 7.05
CA TYR A 121 -0.54 4.79 5.90
C TYR A 121 -0.86 6.24 6.25
N ARG A 122 -1.52 6.48 7.38
CA ARG A 122 -1.88 7.84 7.83
C ARG A 122 -0.65 8.66 8.24
N ALA A 123 0.28 8.04 8.96
CA ALA A 123 1.44 8.74 9.51
C ALA A 123 2.53 9.00 8.45
N VAL A 124 2.67 8.10 7.47
CA VAL A 124 3.83 8.10 6.55
C VAL A 124 3.40 8.31 5.10
N ALA A 125 2.49 7.48 4.59
CA ALA A 125 2.19 7.48 3.16
C ALA A 125 1.33 8.68 2.72
N GLN A 126 0.35 9.10 3.52
CA GLN A 126 -0.53 10.22 3.22
C GLN A 126 0.22 11.58 3.13
N PRO A 127 1.15 11.93 4.03
CA PRO A 127 1.97 13.14 3.88
C PRO A 127 2.81 13.20 2.60
N ILE A 128 3.19 12.04 2.06
CA ILE A 128 4.05 11.93 0.88
C ILE A 128 3.23 12.18 -0.41
N ILE A 129 2.07 11.54 -0.53
CA ILE A 129 1.21 11.63 -1.73
C ILE A 129 0.33 12.88 -1.70
N GLY A 130 0.00 13.38 -0.51
CA GLY A 130 -1.09 14.34 -0.32
C GLY A 130 -2.38 13.66 0.16
N PRO A 131 -3.45 14.42 0.39
CA PRO A 131 -4.68 13.89 0.96
C PRO A 131 -5.28 12.80 0.07
N LEU A 132 -5.64 11.66 0.68
CA LEU A 132 -6.45 10.65 0.02
C LEU A 132 -7.74 11.30 -0.50
N PRO A 133 -8.16 11.09 -1.77
CA PRO A 133 -9.51 11.41 -2.15
C PRO A 133 -10.39 10.64 -1.17
N LEU A 134 -11.36 11.35 -0.59
CA LEU A 134 -12.36 10.70 0.24
C LEU A 134 -12.88 9.50 -0.57
N PRO A 135 -12.98 8.29 0.04
CA PRO A 135 -13.61 7.18 -0.65
C PRO A 135 -14.94 7.73 -1.21
N PRO A 136 -15.30 7.41 -2.46
CA PRO A 136 -16.60 7.82 -2.96
C PRO A 136 -17.59 7.41 -1.89
N ARG A 137 -18.32 8.39 -1.34
CA ARG A 137 -19.46 8.06 -0.50
C ARG A 137 -20.23 7.06 -1.34
N ALA A 138 -20.54 5.91 -0.77
CA ALA A 138 -21.49 5.00 -1.40
C ALA A 138 -22.83 5.75 -1.42
N GLU A 139 -23.00 6.69 -2.35
CA GLU A 139 -24.28 7.25 -2.77
C GLU A 139 -24.88 6.21 -3.70
N GLY A 140 -25.19 5.07 -3.11
CA GLY A 140 -25.92 3.98 -3.69
C GLY A 140 -26.68 3.34 -2.55
N PRO A 141 -27.96 2.97 -2.74
CA PRO A 141 -28.74 2.36 -1.69
C PRO A 141 -27.98 1.15 -1.16
N VAL A 142 -27.76 1.12 0.17
CA VAL A 142 -27.35 -0.09 0.86
C VAL A 142 -28.37 -1.16 0.44
N PRO A 143 -27.97 -2.25 -0.24
CA PRO A 143 -28.91 -3.31 -0.52
C PRO A 143 -29.47 -3.77 0.82
N ALA A 144 -30.79 -3.65 0.98
CA ALA A 144 -31.46 -4.17 2.16
C ALA A 144 -31.10 -5.65 2.24
N ILE A 145 -30.35 -6.03 3.26
CA ILE A 145 -30.24 -7.42 3.65
C ILE A 145 -31.62 -7.78 4.14
N GLU A 146 -32.44 -8.37 3.27
CA GLU A 146 -33.67 -9.02 3.71
C GLU A 146 -33.27 -10.03 4.78
N PRO A 147 -33.76 -9.91 6.02
CA PRO A 147 -33.52 -10.95 7.00
C PRO A 147 -34.18 -12.21 6.46
N GLU A 148 -33.36 -13.23 6.19
CA GLU A 148 -33.83 -14.58 5.91
C GLU A 148 -34.89 -14.92 6.95
N ARG A 149 -36.15 -14.97 6.51
CA ARG A 149 -37.23 -15.54 7.31
C ARG A 149 -36.89 -17.01 7.50
N LYS A 150 -36.24 -17.32 8.63
CA LYS A 150 -36.21 -18.66 9.18
C LYS A 150 -37.65 -19.16 9.26
N ALA A 151 -37.86 -20.29 8.62
CA ALA A 151 -39.08 -21.08 8.66
C ALA A 151 -39.55 -21.29 10.10
N ALA A 152 -40.86 -21.21 10.30
CA ALA A 152 -41.55 -21.87 11.38
C ALA A 152 -42.87 -22.43 10.82
N ALA A 153 -42.92 -23.76 10.78
CA ALA A 153 -44.07 -24.68 10.80
C ALA A 153 -45.21 -24.45 9.80
#